data_AF-A0A7W9J2G7-F1
#
_entry.id   AF-A0A7W9J2G7-F1
#
_cell.length_a   1.000
_cell.length_b   1.000
_cell.length_c   1.000
_cell.angle_alpha   90.00
_cell.angle_beta   90.00
_cell.angle_gamma   90.00
#
_symmetry.space_group_name_H-M   'P 1'
#
loop_
_entity.id
_entity.type
_entity.pdbx_description
1 polymer ?
#
loop_
_entity_poly.entity_id
_entity_poly.type
_entity_poly.pdbx_seq_one_letter_code
_entity_poly.pdbx_strand_id
1 'polypeptide(L)'
;MRFFRRPKTVSVPDRYGLGGGDAIELVARPDVVRLFDGVRAGERTRMVVGYLNHPDPAVRLAAVQQGPEPGTATVAEVEELVDRLADLDAAVRAAAGAALWDLQADTDCERTVLVLRDEIRGHTMSFGAPSTESLRLGREPAEQALQTLLASAPDEEAHTRLRALIDEHVLLPDSVEADSTLRLEFIEKVQRRSGDGQVATYEAYRATDRAQALAYLKAHPVTEEFYYLEVETPAGTFGRDVNGIYDI
;
A
#
# COMPACT_ATOMS: atom_id res chain seq x y z
N MET A 1 -35.49 -8.80 40.09
CA MET A 1 -34.07 -8.44 39.87
C MET A 1 -33.70 -8.76 38.43
N ARG A 2 -33.49 -7.76 37.57
CA ARG A 2 -32.91 -7.99 36.24
C ARG A 2 -31.39 -8.06 36.41
N PHE A 3 -30.81 -9.25 36.23
CA PHE A 3 -29.37 -9.40 36.13
C PHE A 3 -28.92 -8.72 34.83
N PHE A 4 -28.30 -7.54 34.93
CA PHE A 4 -27.59 -6.94 33.81
C PHE A 4 -26.35 -7.81 33.53
N ARG A 5 -26.48 -8.79 32.64
CA ARG A 5 -25.31 -9.45 32.05
C ARG A 5 -24.58 -8.40 31.22
N ARG A 6 -23.33 -8.13 31.56
CA ARG A 6 -22.46 -7.31 30.72
C ARG A 6 -22.46 -7.89 29.30
N PRO A 7 -22.59 -7.06 28.25
CA PRO A 7 -22.44 -7.54 26.88
C PRO A 7 -21.07 -8.21 26.75
N LYS A 8 -21.01 -9.34 26.05
CA LYS A 8 -19.74 -9.98 25.72
C LYS A 8 -18.94 -9.03 24.85
N THR A 9 -17.64 -8.91 25.11
CA THR A 9 -16.73 -8.13 24.29
C THR A 9 -15.81 -9.04 23.47
N VAL A 10 -15.25 -8.46 22.42
CA VAL A 10 -14.09 -8.98 21.69
C VAL A 10 -12.99 -7.93 21.72
N SER A 11 -11.75 -8.40 21.75
CA SER A 11 -10.56 -7.57 21.72
C SER A 11 -9.97 -7.61 20.31
N VAL A 12 -9.70 -6.45 19.73
CA VAL A 12 -9.05 -6.32 18.42
C VAL A 12 -7.80 -5.43 18.54
N PRO A 13 -6.83 -5.53 17.62
CA PRO A 13 -5.58 -4.76 17.71
C PRO A 13 -5.83 -3.24 17.73
N ASP A 14 -5.10 -2.53 18.60
CA ASP A 14 -5.04 -1.05 18.58
C ASP A 14 -3.71 -0.57 17.99
N ARG A 15 -3.60 -0.61 16.67
CA ARG A 15 -2.36 -0.28 15.95
C ARG A 15 -2.02 1.21 15.96
N TYR A 16 -2.96 2.05 16.36
CA TYR A 16 -2.86 3.51 16.28
C TYR A 16 -2.88 4.17 17.67
N GLY A 17 -2.92 3.40 18.75
CA GLY A 17 -3.01 3.92 20.12
C GLY A 17 -4.27 4.74 20.36
N LEU A 18 -5.39 4.37 19.73
CA LEU A 18 -6.69 5.06 19.86
C LEU A 18 -7.42 4.66 21.16
N GLY A 19 -7.02 3.57 21.79
CA GLY A 19 -7.51 3.01 23.03
C GLY A 19 -6.65 3.38 24.25
N GLY A 20 -6.94 2.72 25.37
CA GLY A 20 -6.20 2.89 26.63
C GLY A 20 -5.02 1.92 26.80
N GLY A 21 -4.67 1.16 25.76
CA GLY A 21 -3.67 0.09 25.74
C GLY A 21 -3.59 -0.57 24.36
N ASP A 22 -3.01 -1.76 24.26
CA ASP A 22 -2.68 -2.41 22.97
C ASP A 22 -3.89 -2.95 22.17
N ALA A 23 -5.11 -2.80 22.68
CA ALA A 23 -6.32 -3.35 22.08
C ALA A 23 -7.55 -2.45 22.23
N ILE A 24 -8.45 -2.56 21.25
CA ILE A 24 -9.77 -1.95 21.25
C ILE A 24 -10.80 -3.00 21.67
N GLU A 25 -11.50 -2.74 22.78
CA GLU A 25 -12.60 -3.58 23.24
C GLU A 25 -13.91 -3.19 22.56
N LEU A 26 -14.55 -4.16 21.90
CA LEU A 26 -15.76 -3.97 21.12
C LEU A 26 -16.87 -4.88 21.62
N VAL A 27 -18.13 -4.51 21.35
CA VAL A 27 -19.26 -5.40 21.58
C VAL A 27 -19.15 -6.58 20.62
N ALA A 28 -19.21 -7.81 21.13
CA ALA A 28 -19.02 -9.04 20.33
C ALA A 28 -20.15 -9.32 19.32
N ARG A 29 -21.32 -8.75 19.55
CA ARG A 29 -22.54 -8.89 18.72
C ARG A 29 -23.28 -7.56 18.70
N PRO A 30 -22.73 -6.55 18.00
CA PRO A 30 -23.36 -5.25 17.91
C PRO A 30 -24.61 -5.32 17.02
N ASP A 31 -25.45 -4.29 17.09
CA ASP A 31 -26.49 -4.10 16.07
C ASP A 31 -25.84 -3.56 14.80
N VAL A 32 -25.66 -4.43 13.81
CA VAL A 32 -24.99 -4.10 12.54
C VAL A 32 -25.74 -3.05 11.73
N VAL A 33 -27.03 -2.81 11.98
CA VAL A 33 -27.80 -1.76 11.27
C VAL A 33 -27.50 -0.37 11.84
N ARG A 34 -27.03 -0.30 13.09
CA ARG A 34 -26.89 0.92 13.88
C ARG A 34 -25.52 0.94 14.57
N LEU A 35 -24.49 0.55 13.83
CA LEU A 35 -23.18 0.24 14.42
C LEU A 35 -22.54 1.46 15.08
N PHE A 36 -22.78 2.65 14.50
CA PHE A 36 -22.23 3.92 14.96
C PHE A 36 -23.28 4.88 15.54
N ASP A 37 -24.52 4.43 15.73
CA ASP A 37 -25.58 5.27 16.33
C ASP A 37 -25.19 5.70 17.75
N GLY A 38 -25.16 7.02 17.97
CA GLY A 38 -24.81 7.59 19.29
C GLY A 38 -23.32 7.51 19.65
N VAL A 39 -22.45 7.05 18.74
CA VAL A 39 -21.00 7.14 18.92
C VAL A 39 -20.59 8.61 18.87
N ARG A 40 -19.82 9.05 19.87
CA ARG A 40 -19.34 10.44 19.95
C ARG A 40 -18.28 10.67 18.88
N ALA A 41 -18.21 11.89 18.34
CA ALA A 41 -17.24 12.25 17.31
C ALA A 41 -15.79 11.90 17.70
N GLY A 42 -15.37 12.20 18.94
CA GLY A 42 -14.04 11.88 19.44
C GLY A 42 -13.74 10.38 19.63
N GLU A 43 -14.75 9.50 19.55
CA GLU A 43 -14.58 8.04 19.62
C GLU A 43 -14.78 7.37 18.26
N ARG A 44 -15.22 8.11 17.24
CA ARG A 44 -15.65 7.55 15.96
C ARG A 44 -14.53 6.75 15.30
N THR A 45 -13.35 7.35 15.13
CA THR A 45 -12.21 6.68 14.50
C THR A 45 -11.80 5.41 15.21
N ARG A 46 -11.75 5.43 16.55
CA ARG A 46 -11.49 4.22 17.34
C ARG A 46 -12.52 3.13 17.07
N MET A 47 -13.80 3.47 16.98
CA MET A 47 -14.87 2.50 16.74
C MET A 47 -14.84 1.97 15.30
N VAL A 48 -14.57 2.82 14.30
CA VAL A 48 -14.47 2.40 12.90
C VAL A 48 -13.29 1.44 12.73
N VAL A 49 -12.08 1.86 13.14
CA VAL A 49 -10.86 1.01 13.13
C VAL A 49 -11.09 -0.31 13.85
N GLY A 50 -11.73 -0.25 15.03
CA GLY A 50 -12.05 -1.44 15.79
C GLY A 50 -12.98 -2.39 15.03
N TYR A 51 -14.15 -1.92 14.59
CA TYR A 51 -15.13 -2.80 13.93
C TYR A 51 -14.68 -3.30 12.56
N LEU A 52 -13.79 -2.57 11.86
CA LEU A 52 -13.10 -3.08 10.66
C LEU A 52 -12.22 -4.30 10.95
N ASN A 53 -11.78 -4.50 12.19
CA ASN A 53 -10.99 -5.66 12.64
C ASN A 53 -11.83 -6.70 13.41
N HIS A 54 -13.15 -6.56 13.43
CA HIS A 54 -14.01 -7.48 14.15
C HIS A 54 -13.93 -8.91 13.57
N PRO A 55 -13.93 -9.98 14.38
CA PRO A 55 -13.80 -11.36 13.87
C PRO A 55 -14.98 -11.81 13.00
N ASP A 56 -16.18 -11.27 13.25
CA ASP A 56 -17.38 -11.54 12.45
C ASP A 56 -17.38 -10.71 11.14
N PRO A 57 -17.38 -11.34 9.94
CA PRO A 57 -17.38 -10.64 8.66
C PRO A 57 -18.64 -9.77 8.45
N ALA A 58 -19.78 -10.12 9.03
CA ALA A 58 -20.98 -9.29 8.92
C ALA A 58 -20.83 -7.95 9.64
N VAL A 59 -20.07 -7.93 10.74
CA VAL A 59 -19.74 -6.70 11.47
C VAL A 59 -18.72 -5.87 10.70
N ARG A 60 -17.70 -6.51 10.11
CA ARG A 60 -16.73 -5.81 9.25
C ARG A 60 -17.41 -5.19 8.03
N LEU A 61 -18.28 -5.93 7.36
CA LEU A 61 -19.06 -5.44 6.23
C LEU A 61 -19.88 -4.20 6.63
N ALA A 62 -20.58 -4.26 7.76
CA ALA A 62 -21.33 -3.10 8.27
C ALA A 62 -20.43 -1.92 8.62
N ALA A 63 -19.23 -2.18 9.17
CA ALA A 63 -18.25 -1.14 9.48
C ALA A 63 -17.73 -0.43 8.22
N VAL A 64 -17.45 -1.17 7.15
CA VAL A 64 -17.06 -0.60 5.85
C VAL A 64 -18.18 0.27 5.29
N GLN A 65 -19.43 -0.20 5.35
CA GLN A 65 -20.58 0.49 4.75
C GLN A 65 -21.02 1.76 5.50
N GLN A 66 -20.73 1.87 6.79
CA GLN A 66 -21.25 2.94 7.65
C GLN A 66 -20.19 3.82 8.29
N GLY A 67 -18.93 3.38 8.33
CA GLY A 67 -17.91 4.00 9.18
C GLY A 67 -17.18 5.15 8.48
N PRO A 68 -16.30 4.85 7.51
CA PRO A 68 -15.55 5.85 6.77
C PRO A 68 -16.48 6.72 5.90
N GLU A 69 -16.34 8.04 6.00
CA GLU A 69 -17.19 9.00 5.27
C GLU A 69 -16.31 9.94 4.41
N PRO A 70 -16.70 10.23 3.15
CA PRO A 70 -15.95 11.15 2.30
C PRO A 70 -15.72 12.51 2.98
N GLY A 71 -14.50 13.03 2.86
CA GLY A 71 -14.09 14.31 3.46
C GLY A 71 -13.84 14.30 4.97
N THR A 72 -14.16 13.22 5.68
CA THR A 72 -13.89 13.09 7.13
C THR A 72 -13.11 11.83 7.51
N ALA A 73 -12.97 10.87 6.59
CA ALA A 73 -12.18 9.67 6.82
C ALA A 73 -10.74 10.01 7.20
N THR A 74 -10.28 9.38 8.28
CA THR A 74 -8.91 9.53 8.78
C THR A 74 -7.95 8.60 8.05
N VAL A 75 -6.65 8.90 8.13
CA VAL A 75 -5.60 8.01 7.62
C VAL A 75 -5.71 6.59 8.17
N ALA A 76 -6.01 6.44 9.47
CA ALA A 76 -6.16 5.14 10.11
C ALA A 76 -7.34 4.34 9.54
N GLU A 77 -8.46 5.01 9.26
CA GLU A 77 -9.63 4.36 8.65
C GLU A 77 -9.36 3.93 7.21
N VAL A 78 -8.66 4.77 6.43
CA VAL A 78 -8.28 4.44 5.05
C VAL A 78 -7.33 3.25 5.02
N GLU A 79 -6.28 3.24 5.85
CA GLU A 79 -5.33 2.12 5.92
C GLU A 79 -5.99 0.81 6.38
N GLU A 80 -6.90 0.86 7.35
CA GLU A 80 -7.68 -0.32 7.73
C GLU A 80 -8.63 -0.79 6.62
N LEU A 81 -9.19 0.12 5.82
CA LEU A 81 -9.94 -0.25 4.61
C LEU A 81 -9.04 -0.90 3.56
N VAL A 82 -7.80 -0.42 3.38
CA VAL A 82 -6.82 -1.06 2.48
C VAL A 82 -6.59 -2.51 2.89
N ASP A 83 -6.39 -2.79 4.18
CA ASP A 83 -6.27 -4.16 4.67
C ASP A 83 -7.51 -5.03 4.33
N ARG A 84 -8.70 -4.42 4.25
CA ARG A 84 -9.96 -5.12 3.91
C ARG A 84 -10.10 -5.45 2.41
N LEU A 85 -9.28 -4.88 1.52
CA LEU A 85 -9.21 -5.32 0.12
C LEU A 85 -8.72 -6.78 -0.01
N ALA A 86 -8.01 -7.28 1.01
CA ALA A 86 -7.56 -8.67 1.13
C ALA A 86 -8.33 -9.46 2.21
N ASP A 87 -9.52 -8.99 2.62
CA ASP A 87 -10.35 -9.73 3.59
C ASP A 87 -10.66 -11.14 3.10
N LEU A 88 -10.81 -12.11 4.01
CA LEU A 88 -11.18 -13.48 3.65
C LEU A 88 -12.61 -13.54 3.06
N ASP A 89 -13.50 -12.66 3.51
CA ASP A 89 -14.87 -12.57 3.05
C ASP A 89 -14.99 -11.70 1.77
N ALA A 90 -15.58 -12.27 0.72
CA ALA A 90 -15.69 -11.62 -0.57
C ALA A 90 -16.59 -10.37 -0.57
N ALA A 91 -17.63 -10.35 0.27
CA ALA A 91 -18.51 -9.19 0.37
C ALA A 91 -17.79 -8.03 1.07
N VAL A 92 -16.97 -8.32 2.08
CA VAL A 92 -16.12 -7.31 2.74
C VAL A 92 -15.11 -6.72 1.75
N ARG A 93 -14.44 -7.56 0.94
CA ARG A 93 -13.50 -7.09 -0.10
C ARG A 93 -14.16 -6.15 -1.10
N ALA A 94 -15.31 -6.55 -1.64
CA ALA A 94 -16.05 -5.75 -2.62
C ALA A 94 -16.51 -4.41 -2.02
N ALA A 95 -17.02 -4.44 -0.78
CA ALA A 95 -17.42 -3.23 -0.09
C ALA A 95 -16.23 -2.30 0.19
N ALA A 96 -15.06 -2.85 0.56
CA ALA A 96 -13.86 -2.05 0.81
C ALA A 96 -13.37 -1.37 -0.47
N GLY A 97 -13.39 -2.08 -1.60
CA GLY A 97 -13.06 -1.51 -2.91
C GLY A 97 -13.97 -0.35 -3.28
N ALA A 98 -15.30 -0.53 -3.18
CA ALA A 98 -16.25 0.53 -3.46
C ALA A 98 -16.07 1.75 -2.52
N ALA A 99 -15.91 1.50 -1.21
CA ALA A 99 -15.70 2.57 -0.23
C ALA A 99 -14.42 3.37 -0.50
N LEU A 100 -13.33 2.72 -0.90
CA LEU A 100 -12.09 3.42 -1.22
C LEU A 100 -12.23 4.32 -2.45
N TRP A 101 -12.96 3.87 -3.49
CA TRP A 101 -13.28 4.70 -4.65
C TRP A 101 -14.14 5.91 -4.29
N ASP A 102 -15.10 5.75 -3.39
CA ASP A 102 -15.92 6.87 -2.91
C ASP A 102 -15.10 7.87 -2.07
N LEU A 103 -14.18 7.38 -1.22
CA LEU A 103 -13.37 8.21 -0.34
C LEU A 103 -12.24 8.96 -1.07
N GLN A 104 -11.71 8.38 -2.14
CA GLN A 104 -10.55 8.86 -2.88
C GLN A 104 -10.87 9.14 -4.35
N ALA A 105 -12.12 9.52 -4.64
CA ALA A 105 -12.60 9.78 -6.00
C ALA A 105 -11.81 10.87 -6.73
N ASP A 106 -11.21 11.81 -5.98
CA ASP A 106 -10.42 12.92 -6.51
C ASP A 106 -8.97 12.54 -6.84
N THR A 107 -8.50 11.39 -6.35
CA THR A 107 -7.12 10.91 -6.46
C THR A 107 -7.01 9.54 -7.10
N ASP A 108 -8.11 8.99 -7.64
CA ASP A 108 -8.16 7.66 -8.26
C ASP A 108 -7.52 6.56 -7.37
N CYS A 109 -7.75 6.65 -6.05
CA CYS A 109 -7.18 5.74 -5.04
C CYS A 109 -5.64 5.73 -4.96
N GLU A 110 -4.95 6.81 -5.35
CA GLU A 110 -3.48 6.91 -5.32
C GLU A 110 -2.88 6.49 -3.97
N ARG A 111 -3.43 6.96 -2.85
CA ARG A 111 -2.92 6.59 -1.51
C ARG A 111 -3.02 5.07 -1.29
N THR A 112 -4.12 4.45 -1.70
CA THR A 112 -4.28 2.99 -1.60
C THR A 112 -3.21 2.25 -2.42
N VAL A 113 -2.91 2.71 -3.64
CA VAL A 113 -1.85 2.14 -4.48
C VAL A 113 -0.49 2.23 -3.78
N LEU A 114 -0.17 3.39 -3.19
CA LEU A 114 1.11 3.60 -2.50
C LEU A 114 1.26 2.72 -1.24
N VAL A 115 0.18 2.51 -0.48
CA VAL A 115 0.20 1.58 0.66
C VAL A 115 0.45 0.14 0.19
N LEU A 116 -0.27 -0.31 -0.84
CA LEU A 116 -0.13 -1.66 -1.38
C LEU A 116 1.24 -1.88 -2.05
N ARG A 117 1.80 -0.86 -2.70
CA ARG A 117 3.17 -0.87 -3.22
C ARG A 117 4.18 -1.21 -2.12
N ASP A 118 4.07 -0.56 -0.97
CA ASP A 118 5.06 -0.72 0.11
C ASP A 118 4.98 -2.14 0.72
N GLU A 119 3.77 -2.71 0.83
CA GLU A 119 3.56 -4.11 1.18
C GLU A 119 4.20 -5.07 0.17
N ILE A 120 4.05 -4.78 -1.12
CA ILE A 120 4.59 -5.58 -2.23
C ILE A 120 6.12 -5.51 -2.27
N ARG A 121 6.68 -4.33 -2.00
CA ARG A 121 8.12 -4.09 -1.87
C ARG A 121 8.73 -4.65 -0.58
N GLY A 122 7.90 -4.92 0.42
CA GLY A 122 8.35 -5.37 1.74
C GLY A 122 9.06 -4.29 2.57
N HIS A 123 8.90 -3.01 2.22
CA HIS A 123 9.39 -1.88 3.03
C HIS A 123 8.63 -0.59 2.71
N THR A 124 8.50 0.28 3.71
CA THR A 124 8.16 1.70 3.56
C THR A 124 9.43 2.55 3.63
N MET A 125 9.38 3.78 3.09
CA MET A 125 10.47 4.75 3.27
C MET A 125 10.12 5.70 4.41
N SER A 126 10.80 5.58 5.55
CA SER A 126 10.62 6.45 6.71
C SER A 126 11.92 7.23 6.97
N PHE A 127 11.85 8.56 6.91
CA PHE A 127 13.02 9.45 7.04
C PHE A 127 14.20 9.08 6.13
N GLY A 128 13.91 8.57 4.92
CA GLY A 128 14.94 8.17 3.94
C GLY A 128 15.57 6.79 4.20
N ALA A 129 15.05 6.01 5.14
CA ALA A 129 15.49 4.63 5.39
C ALA A 129 14.34 3.63 5.20
N PRO A 130 14.62 2.42 4.68
CA PRO A 130 13.64 1.33 4.65
C PRO A 130 13.19 0.94 6.06
N SER A 131 11.88 0.77 6.24
CA SER A 131 11.26 0.26 7.47
C SER A 131 10.17 -0.77 7.15
N THR A 132 9.94 -1.71 8.05
CA THR A 132 8.87 -2.71 7.94
C THR A 132 7.77 -2.51 8.98
N GLU A 133 7.89 -1.51 9.85
CA GLU A 133 6.99 -1.34 11.01
C GLU A 133 5.53 -1.07 10.62
N SER A 134 5.32 -0.45 9.46
CA SER A 134 3.98 -0.11 8.97
C SER A 134 3.34 -1.21 8.11
N LEU A 135 4.07 -2.28 7.79
CA LEU A 135 3.59 -3.37 6.93
C LEU A 135 2.77 -4.39 7.70
N ARG A 136 1.72 -4.91 7.07
CA ARG A 136 0.63 -5.66 7.72
C ARG A 136 0.12 -6.81 6.87
N LEU A 137 -0.01 -6.60 5.56
CA LEU A 137 -0.59 -7.57 4.64
C LEU A 137 0.45 -8.58 4.15
N GLY A 138 1.64 -8.10 3.83
CA GLY A 138 2.63 -8.85 3.06
C GLY A 138 2.30 -8.89 1.56
N ARG A 139 3.27 -9.34 0.78
CA ARG A 139 3.27 -9.21 -0.68
C ARG A 139 2.07 -9.86 -1.38
N GLU A 140 1.83 -11.15 -1.16
CA GLU A 140 0.78 -11.89 -1.89
C GLU A 140 -0.64 -11.33 -1.59
N PRO A 141 -1.04 -11.09 -0.33
CA PRO A 141 -2.31 -10.43 -0.05
C PRO A 141 -2.42 -9.01 -0.63
N ALA A 142 -1.32 -8.26 -0.69
CA ALA A 142 -1.31 -6.93 -1.29
C ALA A 142 -1.45 -6.96 -2.82
N GLU A 143 -0.83 -7.93 -3.50
CA GLU A 143 -1.05 -8.16 -4.94
C GLU A 143 -2.53 -8.52 -5.21
N GLN A 144 -3.15 -9.34 -4.35
CA GLN A 144 -4.58 -9.65 -4.44
C GLN A 144 -5.45 -8.39 -4.19
N ALA A 145 -5.11 -7.58 -3.19
CA ALA A 145 -5.82 -6.35 -2.88
C ALA A 145 -5.82 -5.36 -4.06
N LEU A 146 -4.71 -5.26 -4.81
CA LEU A 146 -4.67 -4.46 -6.05
C LEU A 146 -5.66 -4.97 -7.10
N GLN A 147 -5.76 -6.30 -7.28
CA GLN A 147 -6.74 -6.86 -8.21
C GLN A 147 -8.18 -6.58 -7.75
N THR A 148 -8.45 -6.64 -6.44
CA THR A 148 -9.75 -6.26 -5.87
C THR A 148 -10.06 -4.78 -6.14
N LEU A 149 -9.11 -3.88 -5.93
CA LEU A 149 -9.28 -2.44 -6.15
C LEU A 149 -9.57 -2.13 -7.63
N LEU A 150 -8.82 -2.76 -8.54
CA LEU A 150 -9.03 -2.67 -9.99
C LEU A 150 -10.42 -3.18 -10.39
N ALA A 151 -10.82 -4.35 -9.89
CA ALA A 151 -12.13 -4.91 -10.19
C ALA A 151 -13.31 -4.09 -9.60
N SER A 152 -13.02 -3.19 -8.65
CA SER A 152 -14.00 -2.31 -8.01
C SER A 152 -14.07 -0.93 -8.65
N ALA A 153 -13.33 -0.67 -9.74
CA ALA A 153 -13.37 0.61 -10.43
C ALA A 153 -14.79 0.94 -10.91
N PRO A 154 -15.26 2.19 -10.73
CA PRO A 154 -16.64 2.57 -11.05
C PRO A 154 -16.92 2.56 -12.56
N ASP A 155 -15.89 2.77 -13.38
CA ASP A 155 -15.96 2.75 -14.84
C ASP A 155 -14.60 2.39 -15.47
N GLU A 156 -14.60 2.19 -16.79
CA GLU A 156 -13.40 1.83 -17.56
C GLU A 156 -12.33 2.93 -17.57
N GLU A 157 -12.72 4.19 -17.44
CA GLU A 157 -11.78 5.32 -17.41
C GLU A 157 -11.00 5.31 -16.10
N ALA A 158 -11.71 5.16 -14.98
CA ALA A 158 -11.16 4.98 -13.64
C ALA A 158 -10.27 3.72 -13.57
N HIS A 159 -10.70 2.60 -14.16
CA HIS A 159 -9.88 1.40 -14.26
C HIS A 159 -8.56 1.67 -15.03
N THR A 160 -8.63 2.43 -16.12
CA THR A 160 -7.44 2.80 -16.93
C THR A 160 -6.49 3.72 -16.16
N ARG A 161 -7.01 4.74 -15.46
CA ARG A 161 -6.18 5.65 -14.64
C ARG A 161 -5.53 4.90 -13.48
N LEU A 162 -6.28 4.04 -12.77
CA LEU A 162 -5.73 3.21 -11.71
C LEU A 162 -4.66 2.24 -12.23
N ARG A 163 -4.86 1.65 -13.43
CA ARG A 163 -3.84 0.80 -14.06
C ARG A 163 -2.53 1.56 -14.28
N ALA A 164 -2.63 2.79 -14.81
CA ALA A 164 -1.46 3.63 -15.03
C ALA A 164 -0.73 3.95 -13.71
N LEU A 165 -1.45 4.25 -12.63
CA LEU A 165 -0.87 4.46 -11.30
C LEU A 165 -0.16 3.20 -10.77
N ILE A 166 -0.75 2.02 -10.97
CA ILE A 166 -0.15 0.74 -10.58
C ILE A 166 1.12 0.48 -11.38
N ASP A 167 1.10 0.70 -12.69
CA ASP A 167 2.28 0.51 -13.54
C ASP A 167 3.39 1.49 -13.14
N GLU A 168 3.04 2.74 -12.83
CA GLU A 168 4.00 3.75 -12.36
C GLU A 168 4.62 3.38 -11.01
N HIS A 169 3.80 3.02 -10.02
CA HIS A 169 4.24 2.94 -8.63
C HIS A 169 4.54 1.53 -8.13
N VAL A 170 3.89 0.49 -8.65
CA VAL A 170 3.96 -0.88 -8.11
C VAL A 170 4.93 -1.78 -8.88
N LEU A 171 5.24 -1.48 -10.16
CA LEU A 171 6.08 -2.35 -10.99
C LEU A 171 7.37 -2.78 -10.28
N LEU A 172 7.42 -4.04 -9.86
CA LEU A 172 8.59 -4.59 -9.20
C LEU A 172 9.65 -4.91 -10.26
N PRO A 173 10.95 -4.72 -9.95
CA PRO A 173 12.03 -5.17 -10.82
C PRO A 173 11.82 -6.61 -11.27
N ASP A 174 11.43 -7.49 -10.36
CA ASP A 174 11.27 -8.92 -10.60
C ASP A 174 10.12 -9.30 -11.55
N SER A 175 9.11 -8.44 -11.76
CA SER A 175 7.99 -8.71 -12.67
C SER A 175 8.23 -8.31 -14.12
N VAL A 176 9.33 -7.59 -14.42
CA VAL A 176 9.65 -7.13 -15.77
C VAL A 176 10.59 -8.11 -16.47
N GLU A 177 10.29 -8.54 -17.69
CA GLU A 177 11.24 -9.39 -18.44
C GLU A 177 12.49 -8.61 -18.87
N ALA A 178 13.63 -9.29 -18.88
CA ALA A 178 14.87 -8.68 -19.34
C ALA A 178 14.80 -8.43 -20.86
N ASP A 179 15.11 -7.21 -21.30
CA ASP A 179 15.20 -6.89 -22.72
C ASP A 179 16.63 -6.46 -23.08
N SER A 180 17.40 -7.40 -23.63
CA SER A 180 18.77 -7.15 -24.10
C SER A 180 18.83 -6.38 -25.42
N THR A 181 17.71 -6.21 -26.11
CA THR A 181 17.60 -5.45 -27.36
C THR A 181 17.30 -3.98 -27.12
N LEU A 182 16.78 -3.65 -25.93
CA LEU A 182 16.50 -2.29 -25.51
C LEU A 182 17.77 -1.43 -25.55
N ARG A 183 17.64 -0.22 -26.08
CA ARG A 183 18.71 0.77 -26.18
C ARG A 183 18.23 2.07 -25.54
N LEU A 184 18.80 2.37 -24.39
CA LEU A 184 18.52 3.60 -23.66
C LEU A 184 19.48 4.72 -24.11
N GLU A 185 19.05 5.96 -23.92
CA GLU A 185 19.92 7.12 -24.13
C GLU A 185 21.01 7.12 -23.04
N PHE A 186 22.27 7.07 -23.43
CA PHE A 186 23.39 7.22 -22.49
C PHE A 186 23.51 8.69 -22.07
N ILE A 187 23.56 8.96 -20.77
CA ILE A 187 23.69 10.30 -20.21
C ILE A 187 25.16 10.58 -19.90
N GLU A 188 25.74 9.82 -18.96
CA GLU A 188 27.10 10.04 -18.49
C GLU A 188 27.73 8.81 -17.83
N LYS A 189 29.06 8.83 -17.72
CA LYS A 189 29.83 7.92 -16.89
C LYS A 189 30.76 8.73 -15.99
N VAL A 190 30.57 8.64 -14.68
CA VAL A 190 31.30 9.44 -13.70
C VAL A 190 31.91 8.57 -12.62
N GLN A 191 33.06 8.99 -12.11
CA GLN A 191 33.68 8.40 -10.93
C GLN A 191 33.50 9.34 -9.74
N ARG A 192 32.88 8.84 -8.67
CA ARG A 192 32.66 9.60 -7.43
C ARG A 192 33.48 8.95 -6.32
N ARG A 193 34.21 9.77 -5.56
CA ARG A 193 34.93 9.31 -4.37
C ARG A 193 34.04 9.48 -3.15
N SER A 194 33.81 8.41 -2.41
CA SER A 194 33.10 8.42 -1.14
C SER A 194 33.98 8.99 -0.01
N GLY A 195 33.35 9.34 1.13
CA GLY A 195 34.04 9.94 2.28
C GLY A 195 35.11 9.05 2.92
N ASP A 196 35.05 7.73 2.70
CA ASP A 196 36.03 6.74 3.13
C ASP A 196 37.15 6.47 2.09
N GLY A 197 37.16 7.23 0.98
CA GLY A 197 38.22 7.19 -0.03
C GLY A 197 38.03 6.14 -1.13
N GLN A 198 36.97 5.33 -1.09
CA GLN A 198 36.61 4.41 -2.16
C GLN A 198 36.15 5.19 -3.40
N VAL A 199 36.36 4.63 -4.59
CA VAL A 199 35.95 5.24 -5.86
C VAL A 199 34.87 4.37 -6.48
N ALA A 200 33.68 4.94 -6.61
CA ALA A 200 32.54 4.32 -7.25
C ALA A 200 32.37 4.85 -8.68
N THR A 201 32.04 3.96 -9.61
CA THR A 201 31.74 4.30 -11.00
C THR A 201 30.23 4.23 -11.21
N TYR A 202 29.67 5.31 -11.75
CA TYR A 202 28.25 5.42 -12.08
C TYR A 202 28.10 5.58 -13.59
N GLU A 203 27.29 4.74 -14.22
CA GLU A 203 26.84 4.93 -15.59
C GLU A 203 25.35 5.23 -15.61
N ALA A 204 24.99 6.43 -16.08
CA ALA A 204 23.63 6.91 -16.12
C ALA A 204 23.04 6.81 -17.54
N TYR A 205 21.79 6.36 -17.61
CA TYR A 205 21.00 6.22 -18.83
C TYR A 205 19.62 6.86 -18.65
N ARG A 206 18.92 7.15 -19.74
CA ARG A 206 17.53 7.63 -19.72
C ARG A 206 16.58 6.64 -20.39
N ALA A 207 15.47 6.35 -19.72
CA ALA A 207 14.35 5.57 -20.23
C ALA A 207 13.07 6.41 -20.26
N THR A 208 12.12 6.02 -21.10
CA THR A 208 10.82 6.72 -21.22
C THR A 208 9.89 6.43 -20.05
N ASP A 209 10.03 5.26 -19.43
CA ASP A 209 9.17 4.76 -18.38
C ASP A 209 9.91 3.76 -17.49
N ARG A 210 9.27 3.42 -16.37
CA ARG A 210 9.78 2.47 -15.39
C ARG A 210 9.98 1.06 -15.96
N ALA A 211 9.11 0.60 -16.85
CA ALA A 211 9.20 -0.74 -17.41
C ALA A 211 10.49 -0.90 -18.25
N GLN A 212 10.81 0.08 -19.09
CA GLN A 212 12.06 0.11 -19.85
C GLN A 212 13.28 0.16 -18.94
N ALA A 213 13.25 0.98 -17.89
CA ALA A 213 14.35 1.06 -16.94
C ALA A 213 14.63 -0.30 -16.28
N LEU A 214 13.59 -0.97 -15.76
CA LEU A 214 13.71 -2.27 -15.12
C LEU A 214 14.12 -3.38 -16.11
N ALA A 215 13.58 -3.38 -17.33
CA ALA A 215 13.94 -4.35 -18.37
C ALA A 215 15.42 -4.22 -18.76
N TYR A 216 15.91 -2.98 -18.89
CA TYR A 216 17.32 -2.69 -19.16
C TYR A 216 18.22 -3.15 -18.01
N LEU A 217 17.92 -2.74 -16.78
CA LEU A 217 18.71 -3.10 -15.60
C LEU A 217 18.72 -4.62 -15.35
N LYS A 218 17.65 -5.34 -15.68
CA LYS A 218 17.63 -6.81 -15.64
C LYS A 218 18.52 -7.45 -16.69
N ALA A 219 18.55 -6.90 -17.91
CA ALA A 219 19.38 -7.40 -19.00
C ALA A 219 20.88 -7.10 -18.81
N HIS A 220 21.24 -6.14 -17.94
CA HIS A 220 22.62 -5.69 -17.72
C HIS A 220 23.05 -5.90 -16.26
N PRO A 221 23.37 -7.15 -15.86
CA PRO A 221 23.80 -7.43 -14.48
C PRO A 221 25.14 -6.75 -14.17
N VAL A 222 25.21 -6.14 -13.00
CA VAL A 222 26.46 -5.61 -12.44
C VAL A 222 27.15 -6.71 -11.63
N THR A 223 28.41 -6.97 -11.95
CA THR A 223 29.23 -7.99 -11.26
C THR A 223 30.45 -7.40 -10.54
N GLU A 224 30.69 -6.09 -10.68
CA GLU A 224 31.83 -5.39 -10.08
C GLU A 224 31.37 -4.58 -8.86
N GLU A 225 32.11 -4.67 -7.75
CA GLU A 225 31.85 -3.85 -6.56
C GLU A 225 32.09 -2.36 -6.89
N PHE A 226 31.28 -1.47 -6.28
CA PHE A 226 31.33 -0.02 -6.52
C PHE A 226 31.05 0.41 -7.97
N TYR A 227 30.43 -0.47 -8.75
CA TYR A 227 29.88 -0.13 -10.05
C TYR A 227 28.36 -0.01 -9.94
N TYR A 228 27.82 1.05 -10.52
CA TYR A 228 26.40 1.38 -10.46
C TYR A 228 25.88 1.71 -11.84
N LEU A 229 24.80 1.05 -12.24
CA LEU A 229 23.96 1.49 -13.35
C LEU A 229 22.82 2.32 -12.78
N GLU A 230 22.59 3.50 -13.33
CA GLU A 230 21.46 4.36 -12.98
C GLU A 230 20.62 4.62 -14.24
N VAL A 231 19.31 4.46 -14.14
CA VAL A 231 18.38 4.76 -15.24
C VAL A 231 17.36 5.78 -14.78
N GLU A 232 17.46 6.99 -15.32
CA GLU A 232 16.51 8.08 -15.11
C GLU A 232 15.22 7.83 -15.89
N THR A 233 14.08 8.05 -15.23
CA THR A 233 12.75 8.09 -15.84
C THR A 233 11.99 9.31 -15.33
N PRO A 234 10.86 9.70 -15.95
CA PRO A 234 9.97 10.72 -15.39
C PRO A 234 9.45 10.40 -13.97
N ALA A 235 9.39 9.11 -13.60
CA ALA A 235 8.87 8.64 -12.31
C ALA A 235 9.95 8.51 -11.21
N GLY A 236 11.23 8.75 -11.53
CA GLY A 236 12.36 8.57 -10.62
C GLY A 236 13.53 7.82 -11.25
N THR A 237 14.57 7.58 -10.46
CA THR A 237 15.80 6.91 -10.90
C THR A 237 15.87 5.50 -10.34
N PHE A 238 16.19 4.54 -11.20
CA PHE A 238 16.36 3.14 -10.84
C PHE A 238 17.82 2.76 -10.92
N GLY A 239 18.34 2.11 -9.88
CA GLY A 239 19.72 1.69 -9.78
C GLY A 239 19.89 0.19 -9.92
N ARG A 240 21.07 -0.24 -10.36
CA ARG A 240 21.54 -1.61 -10.15
C ARG A 240 22.98 -1.63 -9.70
N ASP A 241 23.25 -2.43 -8.68
CA ASP A 241 24.59 -2.79 -8.23
C ASP A 241 24.75 -4.32 -8.16
N VAL A 242 25.82 -4.78 -7.52
CA VAL A 242 26.10 -6.20 -7.29
C VAL A 242 25.03 -6.91 -6.45
N ASN A 243 24.29 -6.16 -5.61
CA ASN A 243 23.27 -6.70 -4.71
C ASN A 243 21.88 -6.79 -5.37
N GLY A 244 21.65 -6.04 -6.45
CA GLY A 244 20.41 -6.13 -7.22
C GLY A 244 19.94 -4.79 -7.75
N ILE A 245 18.68 -4.76 -8.15
CA ILE A 245 18.00 -3.55 -8.61
C ILE A 245 17.36 -2.87 -7.40
N TYR A 246 17.50 -1.55 -7.31
CA TYR A 246 16.96 -0.73 -6.24
C TYR A 246 16.40 0.58 -6.80
N ASP A 247 15.58 1.25 -6.01
CA ASP A 247 15.04 2.58 -6.33
C ASP A 247 15.90 3.64 -5.60
N ILE A 248 16.16 4.79 -6.25
CA ILE A 248 16.97 5.90 -5.71
C ILE A 248 16.09 7.03 -5.20
#